data_AF-A0A2H5ACT7-F1
#
_entry.id   AF-A0A2H5ACT7-F1
#
_cell.length_a   1.000
_cell.length_b   1.000
_cell.length_c   1.000
_cell.angle_alpha   90.00
_cell.angle_beta   90.00
_cell.angle_gamma   90.00
#
_symmetry.space_group_name_H-M   'P 1'
#
loop_
_entity.id
_entity.type
_entity.pdbx_description
1 polymer ?
#
loop_
_entity_poly.entity_id
_entity_poly.type
_entity_poly.pdbx_seq_one_letter_code
_entity_poly.pdbx_strand_id
1 'polypeptide(L)'
;IRLNSRLFVVRGQPTDVFPRLFKEWGVTRLTFEYDSEPFGKERDAPIVKLAKEAGVEVVIENSHTLYYLHRIIVLNSHTPPLSSNRLQAIISLLQP
;
A
#
# COMPACT_ATOMS: atom_id res chain seq x y z
N ILE A 1 -2.42 -4.14 -25.51
CA ILE A 1 -1.95 -5.50 -25.15
C ILE A 1 -3.01 -6.13 -24.26
N ARG A 2 -3.50 -7.33 -24.57
CA ARG A 2 -4.31 -8.12 -23.62
C ARG A 2 -3.40 -9.14 -22.98
N LEU A 3 -3.30 -9.09 -21.66
CA LEU A 3 -2.60 -10.11 -20.89
C LEU A 3 -3.55 -11.30 -20.76
N ASN A 4 -3.07 -12.53 -20.99
CA ASN A 4 -3.85 -13.77 -20.89
C ASN A 4 -4.20 -14.09 -19.42
N SER A 5 -4.90 -13.17 -18.78
CA SER A 5 -5.30 -13.17 -17.38
C SER A 5 -6.71 -12.60 -17.26
N ARG A 6 -7.26 -12.62 -16.03
CA ARG A 6 -8.58 -12.07 -15.71
C ARG A 6 -8.61 -11.56 -14.27
N LEU A 7 -9.56 -10.68 -14.00
CA LEU A 7 -9.84 -10.23 -12.64
C LEU A 7 -10.69 -11.29 -11.90
N PHE A 8 -10.28 -11.61 -10.67
CA PHE A 8 -11.06 -12.40 -9.73
C PHE A 8 -11.66 -11.48 -8.68
N VAL A 9 -12.99 -11.35 -8.65
CA VAL A 9 -13.71 -10.55 -7.65
C VAL A 9 -14.19 -11.48 -6.55
N VAL A 10 -13.46 -11.51 -5.43
CA VAL A 10 -13.81 -12.32 -4.26
C VAL A 10 -14.67 -11.49 -3.31
N ARG A 11 -15.83 -12.04 -2.90
CA ARG A 11 -16.74 -11.39 -1.95
C ARG A 11 -16.46 -11.88 -0.53
N GLY A 12 -16.42 -10.96 0.43
CA GLY A 12 -16.21 -11.25 1.85
C GLY A 12 -15.33 -10.20 2.53
N GLN A 13 -15.13 -10.35 3.84
CA GLN A 13 -14.18 -9.51 4.58
C GLN A 13 -12.74 -9.95 4.26
N PRO A 14 -11.80 -9.02 4.01
CA PRO A 14 -10.40 -9.33 3.74
C PRO A 14 -9.78 -10.32 4.74
N THR A 15 -10.05 -10.13 6.04
CA THR A 15 -9.52 -10.97 7.13
C THR A 15 -10.02 -12.41 7.10
N ASP A 16 -11.17 -12.67 6.47
CA ASP A 16 -11.73 -14.02 6.33
C ASP A 16 -11.27 -14.67 5.03
N VAL A 17 -11.17 -13.89 3.95
CA VAL A 17 -10.87 -14.42 2.61
C VAL A 17 -9.39 -14.72 2.43
N PHE A 18 -8.49 -13.85 2.87
CA PHE A 18 -7.05 -14.01 2.62
C PHE A 18 -6.47 -15.31 3.20
N PRO A 19 -6.74 -15.68 4.47
CA PRO A 19 -6.21 -16.94 5.03
C PRO A 19 -6.63 -18.17 4.24
N ARG A 20 -7.89 -18.19 3.78
CA ARG A 20 -8.41 -19.27 2.94
C ARG A 20 -7.71 -19.30 1.58
N LEU A 21 -7.59 -18.15 0.92
CA LEU A 21 -6.96 -18.04 -0.40
C LEU A 21 -5.47 -18.40 -0.38
N PHE A 22 -4.73 -18.00 0.66
CA PHE A 22 -3.32 -18.36 0.80
C PHE A 22 -3.13 -19.87 0.78
N LYS A 23 -3.99 -20.61 1.49
CA LYS A 23 -3.97 -22.07 1.51
C LYS A 23 -4.49 -22.68 0.21
N GLU A 24 -5.66 -22.29 -0.26
CA GLU A 24 -6.32 -22.91 -1.41
C GLU A 24 -5.54 -22.70 -2.71
N TRP A 25 -4.89 -21.55 -2.86
CA TRP A 25 -4.16 -21.21 -4.09
C TRP A 25 -2.65 -21.40 -3.98
N GLY A 26 -2.14 -21.81 -2.80
CA GLY A 26 -0.70 -21.94 -2.56
C GLY A 26 0.05 -20.63 -2.79
N VAL A 27 -0.53 -19.52 -2.33
CA VAL A 27 0.05 -18.18 -2.53
C VAL A 27 1.37 -18.08 -1.80
N THR A 28 2.40 -17.57 -2.48
CA THR A 28 3.71 -17.28 -1.89
C THR A 28 4.02 -15.80 -1.81
N ARG A 29 3.30 -14.97 -2.59
CA ARG A 29 3.46 -13.52 -2.63
C ARG A 29 2.12 -12.82 -2.80
N LEU A 30 1.91 -11.77 -2.01
CA LEU A 30 0.81 -10.82 -2.13
C LEU A 30 1.38 -9.42 -2.41
N THR A 31 0.85 -8.75 -3.43
CA THR A 31 1.25 -7.39 -3.79
C THR A 31 0.06 -6.45 -3.82
N PHE A 32 0.20 -5.24 -3.29
CA PHE A 32 -0.80 -4.18 -3.42
C PHE A 32 -0.17 -2.79 -3.31
N GLU A 33 -0.93 -1.77 -3.70
CA GLU A 33 -0.48 -0.37 -3.65
C GLU A 33 -0.55 0.16 -2.20
N TYR A 34 0.43 0.99 -1.82
CA TYR A 34 0.41 1.69 -0.54
C TYR A 34 -0.76 2.68 -0.48
N ASP A 35 -1.61 2.50 0.52
CA ASP A 35 -2.67 3.46 0.85
C ASP A 35 -2.22 4.37 2.01
N SER A 36 -2.19 5.67 1.74
CA SER A 36 -1.76 6.66 2.73
C SER A 36 -2.85 7.01 3.76
N GLU A 37 -4.10 6.70 3.45
CA GLU A 37 -5.25 7.05 4.28
C GLU A 37 -5.30 6.22 5.58
N PRO A 38 -5.81 6.78 6.69
CA PRO A 38 -5.90 6.08 7.97
C PRO A 38 -6.65 4.74 7.86
N PHE A 39 -7.79 4.72 7.17
CA PHE A 39 -8.59 3.51 6.99
C PHE A 39 -7.85 2.43 6.20
N GLY A 40 -7.16 2.82 5.10
CA GLY A 40 -6.36 1.88 4.32
C GLY A 40 -5.29 1.19 5.17
N LYS A 41 -4.57 1.95 6.00
CA LYS A 41 -3.57 1.42 6.93
C LYS A 41 -4.16 0.44 7.95
N GLU A 42 -5.30 0.81 8.55
CA GLU A 42 -5.98 -0.04 9.53
C GLU A 42 -6.51 -1.34 8.89
N ARG A 43 -7.03 -1.27 7.66
CA ARG A 43 -7.46 -2.41 6.86
C ARG A 43 -6.29 -3.33 6.50
N ASP A 44 -5.16 -2.76 6.08
CA ASP A 44 -4.04 -3.52 5.51
C ASP A 44 -3.18 -4.18 6.59
N ALA A 45 -3.03 -3.56 7.77
CA ALA A 45 -2.24 -4.09 8.88
C ALA A 45 -2.59 -5.56 9.28
N PRO A 46 -3.87 -5.95 9.50
CA PRO A 46 -4.20 -7.34 9.79
C PRO A 46 -3.91 -8.27 8.60
N ILE A 47 -4.01 -7.81 7.36
CA ILE A 47 -3.72 -8.65 6.18
C ILE A 47 -2.23 -8.93 6.06
N VAL A 48 -1.39 -7.92 6.29
CA VAL A 48 0.07 -8.08 6.36
C VAL A 48 0.45 -9.09 7.45
N LYS A 49 -0.20 -9.00 8.62
CA LYS A 49 0.01 -9.94 9.73
C LYS A 49 -0.37 -11.38 9.32
N LEU A 50 -1.55 -11.58 8.75
CA LEU A 50 -2.04 -12.89 8.31
C LEU A 50 -1.15 -13.50 7.22
N ALA A 51 -0.69 -12.68 6.27
CA ALA A 51 0.25 -13.11 5.23
C ALA A 51 1.58 -13.58 5.84
N LYS A 52 2.15 -12.80 6.77
CA LYS A 52 3.38 -13.16 7.48
C LYS A 52 3.24 -14.48 8.26
N GLU A 53 2.12 -14.66 8.97
CA GLU A 53 1.81 -15.90 9.70
C GLU A 53 1.67 -17.11 8.76
N ALA A 54 1.18 -16.89 7.54
CA ALA A 54 1.08 -17.92 6.50
C ALA A 54 2.37 -18.12 5.68
N GLY A 55 3.46 -17.40 5.98
CA GLY A 55 4.71 -17.46 5.22
C GLY A 55 4.63 -16.84 3.82
N VAL A 56 3.65 -15.96 3.59
CA VAL A 56 3.45 -15.23 2.32
C VAL A 56 4.23 -13.92 2.35
N GLU A 57 5.06 -13.70 1.34
CA GLU A 57 5.77 -12.43 1.15
C GLU A 57 4.78 -11.32 0.79
N VAL A 58 4.90 -10.16 1.43
CA VAL A 58 4.08 -8.99 1.13
C VAL A 58 4.95 -7.89 0.54
N VAL A 59 4.61 -7.42 -0.65
CA VAL A 59 5.25 -6.28 -1.30
C VAL A 59 4.23 -5.16 -1.46
N ILE A 60 4.55 -3.99 -0.90
CA ILE A 60 3.69 -2.80 -0.93
C ILE A 60 4.46 -1.69 -1.63
N GLU A 61 3.92 -1.17 -2.72
CA GLU A 61 4.57 -0.14 -3.54
C GLU A 61 3.76 1.15 -3.54
N ASN A 62 4.43 2.31 -3.42
CA ASN A 62 3.75 3.60 -3.56
C ASN A 62 3.68 4.00 -5.03
N SER A 63 2.52 3.79 -5.65
CA SER A 63 2.22 4.24 -7.01
C SER A 63 1.01 5.18 -7.10
N HIS A 64 0.26 5.35 -6.01
CA HIS A 64 -0.92 6.22 -5.99
C HIS A 64 -0.55 7.70 -6.00
N THR A 65 0.57 8.04 -5.36
CA THR A 65 1.05 9.41 -5.20
C THR A 65 2.42 9.54 -5.87
N LEU A 66 2.65 10.68 -6.53
CA LEU A 66 3.93 10.97 -7.19
C LEU A 66 5.12 10.94 -6.24
N TYR A 67 4.89 11.29 -4.98
CA TYR A 67 5.92 11.35 -3.94
C TYR A 67 5.45 10.59 -2.72
N TYR A 68 6.40 9.92 -2.05
CA TYR A 68 6.11 9.29 -0.78
C TYR A 68 5.83 10.36 0.29
N LEU A 69 4.57 10.50 0.72
CA LEU A 69 4.12 11.58 1.60
C LEU A 69 4.91 11.67 2.92
N HIS A 70 5.37 10.53 3.44
CA HIS A 70 6.21 10.51 4.64
C HIS A 70 7.53 11.26 4.44
N ARG A 71 8.14 11.20 3.24
CA ARG A 71 9.34 12.00 2.93
C ARG A 71 9.06 13.51 2.96
N ILE A 72 7.92 13.93 2.42
CA ILE A 72 7.49 15.35 2.46
C ILE A 72 7.35 15.82 3.92
N ILE A 73 6.71 15.01 4.77
CA ILE A 73 6.52 15.33 6.20
C ILE A 73 7.87 15.42 6.94
N VAL A 74 8.78 14.47 6.69
CA VAL A 74 10.13 14.48 7.30
C VAL A 74 10.92 15.72 6.88
N LEU A 75 10.91 16.07 5.59
CA LEU A 75 11.56 17.28 5.09
C LEU A 75 10.93 18.58 5.61
N ASN A 76 9.68 18.52 6.04
CA ASN A 76 8.97 19.64 6.67
C ASN A 76 8.97 19.56 8.21
N SER A 77 10.09 19.12 8.79
CA SER A 77 10.28 19.08 10.24
C SER A 77 9.19 18.30 10.98
N HIS A 78 8.81 17.14 10.42
CA HIS A 78 7.79 16.24 10.96
C HIS A 78 6.36 16.81 11.03
N THR A 79 6.06 17.84 10.23
CA THR A 79 4.72 18.42 10.13
C THR A 79 4.22 18.43 8.68
N PRO A 80 2.91 18.32 8.42
CA PRO A 80 2.39 18.46 7.05
C PRO A 80 2.52 19.90 6.55
N PRO A 81 2.88 20.14 5.28
CA PRO A 81 2.85 21.49 4.72
C PRO A 81 1.40 22.00 4.65
N LEU A 82 1.15 23.16 5.25
CA LEU A 82 -0.19 23.74 5.33
C LEU A 82 -0.49 24.75 4.20
N SER A 83 0.44 24.94 3.26
CA SER A 83 0.25 25.79 2.09
C SER A 83 0.86 25.17 0.84
N SER A 84 0.25 25.46 -0.32
CA SER A 84 0.73 24.96 -1.62
C SER A 84 2.16 25.43 -1.92
N ASN A 85 2.50 26.68 -1.60
CA ASN A 85 3.86 27.21 -1.80
C ASN A 85 4.90 26.45 -0.96
N ARG A 86 4.56 26.09 0.30
CA ARG A 86 5.45 25.30 1.14
C ARG A 86 5.63 23.89 0.58
N LEU A 87 4.53 23.25 0.15
CA LEU A 87 4.57 21.94 -0.49
C LEU A 87 5.47 21.94 -1.74
N GLN A 88 5.32 22.93 -2.62
CA GLN A 88 6.15 23.09 -3.82
C GLN A 88 7.64 23.27 -3.47
N ALA A 89 7.95 24.09 -2.47
CA ALA A 89 9.33 24.32 -2.02
C ALA A 89 9.99 23.06 -1.42
N ILE A 90 9.21 22.13 -0.86
CA ILE A 90 9.72 20.84 -0.37
C ILE A 90 9.88 19.86 -1.53
N ILE A 91 8.89 19.78 -2.42
CA ILE A 91 8.92 18.88 -3.56
C ILE A 91 10.08 19.23 -4.51
N SER A 92 10.46 20.49 -4.66
CA SER A 92 11.63 20.88 -5.47
C SER A 92 12.97 20.35 -4.93
N LEU A 93 13.02 19.89 -3.66
CA LEU A 93 14.19 19.24 -3.07
C LEU A 93 14.20 17.73 -3.34
N LEU A 94 13.06 17.15 -3.72
CA LEU A 94 12.95 15.76 -4.10
C LEU A 94 13.35 15.65 -5.58
N GLN A 95 14.44 14.95 -5.86
CA GLN A 95 14.73 14.55 -7.25
C GLN A 95 13.59 13.68 -7.79
N PRO A 96 13.33 13.70 -9.11
CA PRO A 96 12.31 12.84 -9.73
C PRO A 96 12.52 11.35 -9.41
#